data_AF-A0A9Q9CNF8-F1
#
_entry.id   AF-A0A9Q9CNF8-F1
#
_cell.length_a   1.000
_cell.length_b   1.000
_cell.length_c   1.000
_cell.angle_alpha   90.00
_cell.angle_beta   90.00
_cell.angle_gamma   90.00
#
_symmetry.space_group_name_H-M   'P 1'
#
loop_
_entity.id
_entity.type
_entity.pdbx_description
1 polymer ?
#
loop_
_entity_poly.entity_id
_entity_poly.type
_entity_poly.pdbx_seq_one_letter_code
_entity_poly.pdbx_strand_id
1 'polypeptide(L)'
;MTFKKVGLMVSALLVTVGLAGCGAANLPEGDVKIVNQEVSGVIGLLLESADYGPNQSTVASMLLPTGSSYDINMTVEQYENGELVNTIDIPTYTTETMEKNSIVHMILNIGQGDVKSIFSIAEVDKEKTTNDKNPEYKAVKTDAPAINFENRVAIEQYGGALNQDVVLAAYTTGGSAAINLETYQDEVANYNTVSVVKANITQK
;
A
#
# COMPACT_ATOMS: atom_id res chain seq x y z
N MET A 1 -17.15 -48.90 -6.79
CA MET A 1 -17.74 -47.66 -6.22
C MET A 1 -17.53 -47.76 -4.71
N THR A 2 -16.92 -46.84 -3.97
CA THR A 2 -16.66 -45.41 -4.19
C THR A 2 -15.55 -45.02 -3.21
N PHE A 3 -14.40 -44.55 -3.71
CA PHE A 3 -13.39 -43.89 -2.90
C PHE A 3 -13.97 -42.56 -2.38
N LYS A 4 -14.22 -42.43 -1.08
CA LYS A 4 -14.48 -41.14 -0.46
C LYS A 4 -13.14 -40.47 -0.17
N LYS A 5 -12.80 -39.49 -1.00
CA LYS A 5 -11.70 -38.54 -0.79
C LYS A 5 -11.97 -37.78 0.51
N VAL A 6 -11.16 -38.02 1.53
CA VAL A 6 -11.08 -37.13 2.70
C VAL A 6 -10.35 -35.88 2.20
N GLY A 7 -11.13 -34.83 1.98
CA GLY A 7 -10.64 -33.54 1.49
C GLY A 7 -9.63 -32.93 2.46
N LEU A 8 -8.63 -32.29 1.87
CA LEU A 8 -7.57 -31.53 2.52
C LEU A 8 -8.09 -30.71 3.72
N MET A 9 -7.74 -31.12 4.94
CA MET A 9 -7.52 -30.18 6.03
C MET A 9 -6.08 -29.70 5.91
N VAL A 10 -5.84 -28.66 5.11
CA VAL A 10 -4.63 -27.86 5.25
C VAL A 10 -4.87 -26.94 6.43
N SER A 11 -4.52 -27.44 7.61
CA SER A 11 -4.26 -26.62 8.78
C SER A 11 -3.15 -25.63 8.42
N ALA A 12 -3.54 -24.42 8.00
CA ALA A 12 -2.66 -23.31 7.72
C ALA A 12 -2.11 -22.73 9.02
N LEU A 13 -1.21 -23.48 9.66
CA LEU A 13 -0.21 -22.92 10.56
C LEU A 13 0.94 -22.41 9.68
N LEU A 14 0.71 -21.28 9.02
CA LEU A 14 1.79 -20.51 8.42
C LEU A 14 2.34 -19.60 9.48
N VAL A 15 3.54 -19.95 9.96
CA VAL A 15 4.41 -19.06 10.71
C VAL A 15 4.58 -17.80 9.88
N THR A 16 3.95 -16.74 10.37
CA THR A 16 3.85 -15.39 9.85
C THR A 16 5.21 -14.71 9.83
N VAL A 17 5.91 -14.81 8.71
CA VAL A 17 7.01 -13.89 8.37
C VAL A 17 6.49 -12.73 7.49
N GLY A 18 5.20 -12.73 7.13
CA GLY A 18 4.62 -11.78 6.16
C GLY A 18 3.89 -10.55 6.73
N LEU A 19 3.60 -10.49 8.03
CA LEU A 19 3.04 -9.31 8.70
C LEU A 19 3.40 -9.43 10.18
N ALA A 20 4.64 -9.11 10.56
CA ALA A 20 5.11 -9.30 11.94
C ALA A 20 4.39 -8.39 12.98
N GLY A 21 3.43 -7.55 12.56
CA GLY A 21 2.53 -6.80 13.44
C GLY A 21 1.08 -7.33 13.53
N CYS A 22 0.65 -8.26 12.67
CA CYS A 22 -0.70 -8.83 12.71
C CYS A 22 -0.74 -10.08 13.59
N GLY A 23 -0.51 -9.91 14.89
CA GLY A 23 -0.96 -10.90 15.86
C GLY A 23 -2.49 -10.98 15.83
N ALA A 24 -3.04 -12.06 15.25
CA ALA A 24 -4.47 -12.42 15.30
C ALA A 24 -5.50 -11.47 14.65
N ALA A 25 -5.11 -10.59 13.73
CA ALA A 25 -6.08 -9.84 12.93
C ALA A 25 -6.67 -10.73 11.82
N ASN A 26 -7.99 -10.87 11.77
CA ASN A 26 -8.68 -11.48 10.63
C ASN A 26 -8.37 -10.62 9.40
N LEU A 27 -7.58 -11.15 8.46
CA LEU A 27 -7.36 -10.49 7.18
C LEU A 27 -8.72 -10.15 6.54
N PRO A 28 -8.88 -8.96 5.97
CA PRO A 28 -10.14 -8.56 5.38
C PRO A 28 -10.52 -9.46 4.20
N GLU A 29 -11.81 -9.56 3.92
CA GLU A 29 -12.35 -10.34 2.80
C GLU A 29 -12.16 -9.61 1.47
N GLY A 30 -11.91 -10.36 0.40
CA GLY A 30 -11.68 -9.80 -0.93
C GLY A 30 -10.48 -10.43 -1.63
N ASP A 31 -10.37 -10.13 -2.92
CA ASP A 31 -9.26 -10.56 -3.78
C ASP A 31 -7.99 -9.77 -3.46
N VAL A 32 -8.13 -8.45 -3.29
CA VAL A 32 -7.06 -7.55 -2.87
C VAL A 32 -7.19 -7.31 -1.37
N LYS A 33 -6.11 -7.53 -0.63
CA LYS A 33 -6.06 -7.28 0.82
C LYS A 33 -4.90 -6.38 1.14
N ILE A 34 -5.17 -5.24 1.77
CA ILE A 34 -4.17 -4.23 2.10
C ILE A 34 -4.22 -3.98 3.60
N VAL A 35 -3.05 -3.90 4.23
CA VAL A 35 -2.93 -3.55 5.65
C VAL A 35 -1.77 -2.59 5.81
N ASN A 36 -2.02 -1.48 6.50
CA ASN A 36 -0.99 -0.53 6.87
C ASN A 36 -0.09 -1.12 7.95
N GLN A 37 1.22 -1.08 7.72
CA GLN A 37 2.21 -1.64 8.61
C GLN A 37 2.80 -0.56 9.49
N GLU A 38 2.88 -0.84 10.79
CA GLU A 38 3.78 -0.09 11.66
C GLU A 38 5.22 -0.28 11.16
N VAL A 39 5.92 0.84 10.97
CA VAL A 39 7.32 0.83 10.53
C VAL A 39 8.18 0.33 11.68
N SER A 40 8.49 -0.96 11.66
CA SER A 40 9.39 -1.61 12.61
C SER A 40 10.04 -2.85 11.98
N GLY A 41 11.16 -3.30 12.55
CA GLY A 41 11.84 -4.52 12.11
C GLY A 41 12.18 -4.53 10.62
N VAL A 42 11.65 -5.52 9.89
CA VAL A 42 11.91 -5.74 8.45
C VAL A 42 11.48 -4.55 7.58
N ILE A 43 10.38 -3.88 7.92
CA ILE A 43 9.94 -2.68 7.17
C ILE A 43 10.92 -1.53 7.35
N GLY A 44 11.52 -1.40 8.54
CA GLY A 44 12.61 -0.44 8.76
C GLY A 44 13.80 -0.72 7.85
N LEU A 45 14.23 -1.99 7.76
CA LEU A 45 15.32 -2.41 6.86
C LEU A 45 14.99 -2.16 5.39
N LEU A 46 13.74 -2.39 4.96
CA LEU A 46 13.27 -2.03 3.62
C LEU A 46 13.42 -0.52 3.38
N LEU A 47 12.96 0.32 4.31
CA LEU A 47 13.03 1.77 4.14
C LEU A 47 14.46 2.31 4.11
N GLU A 48 15.34 1.72 4.93
CA GLU A 48 16.78 2.06 4.96
C GLU A 48 17.49 1.61 3.68
N SER A 49 17.33 0.35 3.29
CA SER A 49 17.98 -0.23 2.11
C SER A 49 17.55 0.46 0.82
N ALA A 50 16.32 0.94 0.78
CA ALA A 50 15.77 1.66 -0.35
C ALA A 50 15.70 3.17 -0.09
N ASP A 51 16.56 3.77 0.73
CA ASP A 51 16.83 5.22 0.80
C ASP A 51 15.59 6.13 0.62
N TYR A 52 14.61 5.99 1.52
CA TYR A 52 13.39 6.83 1.53
C TYR A 52 13.55 8.09 2.40
N GLY A 53 14.69 8.28 3.07
CA GLY A 53 14.91 9.42 3.95
C GLY A 53 14.16 9.36 5.30
N PRO A 54 14.37 10.35 6.18
CA PRO A 54 14.22 10.16 7.63
C PRO A 54 12.91 10.69 8.22
N ASN A 55 11.75 10.27 7.69
CA ASN A 55 10.43 10.15 8.39
C ASN A 55 9.25 10.70 7.57
N GLN A 56 8.06 10.16 7.87
CA GLN A 56 6.73 10.33 7.23
C GLN A 56 6.32 9.24 6.23
N SER A 57 7.05 8.12 6.18
CA SER A 57 6.63 6.95 5.41
C SER A 57 5.32 6.35 5.94
N THR A 58 4.42 6.03 5.02
CA THR A 58 3.31 5.08 5.21
C THR A 58 3.63 3.84 4.39
N VAL A 59 3.55 2.65 4.98
CA VAL A 59 3.83 1.39 4.28
C VAL A 59 2.58 0.53 4.30
N ALA A 60 1.89 0.48 3.16
CA ALA A 60 0.73 -0.38 2.96
C ALA A 60 1.20 -1.69 2.33
N SER A 61 0.98 -2.82 3.00
CA SER A 61 1.34 -4.14 2.48
C SER A 61 0.13 -4.81 1.89
N MET A 62 0.31 -5.39 0.71
CA MET A 62 -0.74 -5.96 -0.13
C MET A 62 -0.50 -7.45 -0.34
N LEU A 63 -1.57 -8.23 -0.13
CA LEU A 63 -1.67 -9.62 -0.53
C LEU A 63 -2.60 -9.73 -1.73
N LEU A 64 -2.13 -10.44 -2.75
CA LEU A 64 -2.84 -10.65 -4.01
C LEU A 64 -3.05 -12.14 -4.28
N PRO A 65 -4.03 -12.53 -5.11
CA PRO A 65 -4.25 -13.92 -5.45
C PRO A 65 -3.03 -14.54 -6.16
N THR A 66 -2.78 -15.81 -5.90
CA THR A 66 -1.61 -16.52 -6.45
C THR A 66 -1.84 -16.96 -7.89
N GLY A 67 -0.76 -17.05 -8.67
CA GLY A 67 -0.79 -17.62 -10.02
C GLY A 67 -1.07 -16.63 -11.14
N SER A 68 -1.01 -15.32 -10.86
CA SER A 68 -1.14 -14.26 -11.86
C SER A 68 -0.18 -13.11 -11.54
N SER A 69 0.15 -12.32 -12.55
CA SER A 69 0.77 -11.00 -12.37
C SER A 69 -0.30 -9.92 -12.35
N TYR A 70 0.01 -8.79 -11.71
CA TYR A 70 -0.92 -7.68 -11.55
C TYR A 70 -0.25 -6.38 -11.97
N ASP A 71 -1.05 -5.50 -12.57
CA ASP A 71 -0.67 -4.11 -12.80
C ASP A 71 -1.22 -3.27 -11.64
N ILE A 72 -0.33 -2.50 -11.01
CA ILE A 72 -0.64 -1.60 -9.89
C ILE A 72 -0.42 -0.17 -10.37
N ASN A 73 -1.50 0.60 -10.36
CA ASN A 73 -1.53 2.01 -10.72
C ASN A 73 -1.74 2.83 -9.46
N MET A 74 -0.83 3.77 -9.16
CA MET A 74 -1.05 4.73 -8.09
C MET A 74 -1.33 6.11 -8.68
N THR A 75 -2.25 6.84 -8.06
CA THR A 75 -2.59 8.20 -8.45
C THR A 75 -2.68 9.09 -7.21
N VAL A 76 -2.34 10.36 -7.37
CA VAL A 76 -2.52 11.38 -6.34
C VAL A 76 -3.47 12.45 -6.86
N GLU A 77 -4.65 12.53 -6.27
CA GLU A 77 -5.61 13.60 -6.54
C GLU A 77 -5.36 14.75 -5.56
N GLN A 78 -5.27 15.97 -6.08
CA GLN A 78 -5.08 17.17 -5.28
C GLN A 78 -6.28 18.08 -5.42
N TYR A 79 -6.88 18.41 -4.28
CA TYR A 79 -8.03 19.28 -4.15
C TYR A 79 -7.64 20.57 -3.44
N GLU A 80 -8.19 21.68 -3.92
CA GLU A 80 -8.13 22.98 -3.25
C GLU A 80 -9.55 23.52 -3.09
N ASN A 81 -9.94 23.84 -1.86
CA ASN A 81 -11.28 24.33 -1.52
C ASN A 81 -12.43 23.48 -2.12
N GLY A 82 -12.23 22.16 -2.17
CA GLY A 82 -13.21 21.19 -2.68
C GLY A 82 -13.16 20.92 -4.19
N GLU A 83 -12.34 21.64 -4.96
CA GLU A 83 -12.19 21.42 -6.40
C GLU A 83 -10.93 20.60 -6.70
N LEU A 84 -11.04 19.59 -7.56
CA LEU A 84 -9.89 18.83 -8.06
C LEU A 84 -9.06 19.73 -8.98
N VAL A 85 -7.84 20.09 -8.55
CA VAL A 85 -6.94 21.00 -9.29
C VAL A 85 -5.84 20.26 -10.04
N ASN A 86 -5.49 19.05 -9.61
CA ASN A 86 -4.43 18.27 -10.22
C ASN A 86 -4.59 16.77 -9.95
N THR A 87 -4.14 15.95 -10.89
CA THR A 87 -3.97 14.51 -10.73
C THR A 87 -2.57 14.13 -11.17
N ILE A 88 -1.83 13.46 -10.29
CA ILE A 88 -0.48 12.96 -10.56
C ILE A 88 -0.57 11.45 -10.74
N ASP A 89 -0.33 10.99 -11.96
CA ASP A 89 -0.24 9.56 -12.25
C ASP A 89 1.18 9.04 -11.98
N ILE A 90 1.28 8.02 -11.15
CA ILE A 90 2.52 7.30 -10.91
C ILE A 90 2.63 6.17 -11.95
N PRO A 91 3.81 5.94 -12.57
CA PRO A 91 3.99 4.86 -13.54
C PRO A 91 3.49 3.52 -13.03
N THR A 92 2.76 2.80 -13.89
CA THR A 92 2.28 1.45 -13.61
C THR A 92 3.42 0.53 -13.21
N TYR A 93 3.26 -0.19 -12.11
CA TYR A 93 4.13 -1.28 -11.73
C TYR A 93 3.48 -2.62 -12.05
N THR A 94 4.17 -3.46 -12.81
CA THR A 94 3.72 -4.84 -13.06
C THR A 94 4.48 -5.77 -12.12
N THR A 95 3.75 -6.51 -11.29
CA THR A 95 4.33 -7.53 -10.40
C THR A 95 4.86 -8.73 -11.19
N GLU A 96 5.76 -9.50 -10.58
CA GLU A 96 5.94 -10.89 -11.00
C GLU A 96 4.65 -11.72 -10.81
N THR A 97 4.65 -12.94 -11.33
CA THR A 97 3.57 -13.90 -11.00
C THR A 97 3.56 -14.15 -9.50
N MET A 98 2.46 -13.81 -8.85
CA MET A 98 2.33 -13.89 -7.39
C MET A 98 2.37 -15.34 -6.93
N GLU A 99 3.33 -15.65 -6.06
CA GLU A 99 3.43 -16.94 -5.40
C GLU A 99 2.74 -16.91 -4.04
N LYS A 100 2.60 -18.09 -3.44
CA LYS A 100 2.06 -18.21 -2.09
C LYS A 100 2.90 -17.40 -1.11
N ASN A 101 2.23 -16.53 -0.34
CA ASN A 101 2.83 -15.62 0.64
C ASN A 101 3.70 -14.49 0.04
N SER A 102 3.69 -14.27 -1.28
CA SER A 102 4.29 -13.07 -1.86
C SER A 102 3.50 -11.83 -1.41
N ILE A 103 4.23 -10.78 -1.04
CA ILE A 103 3.68 -9.51 -0.57
C ILE A 103 4.27 -8.40 -1.42
N VAL A 104 3.41 -7.45 -1.78
CA VAL A 104 3.81 -6.19 -2.41
C VAL A 104 3.67 -5.08 -1.38
N HIS A 105 4.67 -4.22 -1.25
CA HIS A 105 4.64 -3.05 -0.37
C HIS A 105 4.45 -1.79 -1.20
N MET A 106 3.44 -1.00 -0.88
CA MET A 106 3.28 0.37 -1.37
C MET A 106 3.82 1.31 -0.30
N ILE A 107 4.82 2.10 -0.65
CA ILE A 107 5.54 3.00 0.24
C ILE A 107 5.22 4.44 -0.19
N LEU A 108 4.63 5.20 0.73
CA LEU A 108 4.31 6.62 0.56
C LEU A 108 5.23 7.40 1.48
N ASN A 109 6.36 7.92 0.98
CA ASN A 109 7.19 8.84 1.74
C ASN A 109 6.85 10.27 1.31
N ILE A 110 6.17 11.00 2.19
CA ILE A 110 5.71 12.34 1.85
C ILE A 110 6.73 13.37 2.30
N GLY A 111 7.23 14.14 1.34
CA GLY A 111 8.11 15.27 1.60
C GLY A 111 7.31 16.53 1.91
N GLN A 112 7.87 17.39 2.78
CA GLN A 112 7.30 18.70 3.13
C GLN A 112 8.29 19.82 2.77
N GLY A 113 7.77 20.99 2.42
CA GLY A 113 8.58 22.14 1.98
C GLY A 113 9.29 21.85 0.64
N ASP A 114 10.62 21.93 0.64
CA ASP A 114 11.44 21.69 -0.56
C ASP A 114 11.82 20.21 -0.75
N VAL A 115 11.40 19.33 0.15
CA VAL A 115 11.67 17.89 0.07
C VAL A 115 10.61 17.22 -0.80
N LYS A 116 11.04 16.52 -1.85
CA LYS A 116 10.13 15.77 -2.74
C LYS A 116 9.47 14.60 -2.01
N SER A 117 8.26 14.27 -2.45
CA SER A 117 7.61 13.01 -2.07
C SER A 117 8.15 11.87 -2.92
N ILE A 118 8.23 10.67 -2.35
CA ILE A 118 8.64 9.45 -3.02
C ILE A 118 7.51 8.42 -2.89
N PHE A 119 6.98 8.02 -4.03
CA PHE A 119 6.04 6.92 -4.14
C PHE A 119 6.77 5.69 -4.64
N SER A 120 6.56 4.54 -4.00
CA SER A 120 7.18 3.32 -4.45
C SER A 120 6.32 2.09 -4.28
N ILE A 121 6.54 1.15 -5.19
CA ILE A 121 6.06 -0.22 -5.10
C ILE A 121 7.29 -1.13 -5.02
N ALA A 122 7.33 -1.95 -3.98
CA ALA A 122 8.43 -2.86 -3.70
C ALA A 122 7.92 -4.29 -3.51
N GLU A 123 8.61 -5.25 -4.12
CA GLU A 123 8.41 -6.67 -3.88
C GLU A 123 9.74 -7.35 -3.57
N VAL A 124 9.68 -8.50 -2.89
CA VAL A 124 10.89 -9.27 -2.55
C VAL A 124 11.60 -9.67 -3.84
N ASP A 125 12.88 -9.32 -3.94
CA ASP A 125 13.76 -9.75 -5.03
C ASP A 125 14.22 -11.18 -4.74
N LYS A 126 13.51 -12.16 -5.29
CA LYS A 126 13.80 -13.58 -5.05
C LYS A 126 15.13 -14.03 -5.65
N GLU A 127 15.61 -13.34 -6.70
CA GLU A 127 16.87 -13.68 -7.35
C GLU A 127 18.06 -13.24 -6.49
N LYS A 128 17.93 -12.11 -5.79
CA LYS A 128 18.99 -11.59 -4.91
C LYS A 128 18.84 -12.02 -3.45
N THR A 129 17.64 -12.36 -3.00
CA THR A 129 17.41 -12.79 -1.62
C THR A 129 18.09 -14.14 -1.35
N THR A 130 19.14 -14.12 -0.53
CA THR A 130 19.85 -15.32 -0.07
C THR A 130 19.47 -15.75 1.35
N ASN A 131 18.75 -14.90 2.09
CA ASN A 131 18.31 -15.13 3.46
C ASN A 131 16.90 -14.58 3.67
N ASP A 132 15.91 -15.47 3.78
CA ASP A 132 14.49 -15.11 3.95
C ASP A 132 14.19 -14.29 5.22
N LYS A 133 15.10 -14.26 6.20
CA LYS A 133 14.95 -13.41 7.39
C LYS A 133 15.29 -11.94 7.12
N ASN A 134 16.11 -11.69 6.10
CA ASN A 134 16.56 -10.37 5.66
C ASN A 134 16.39 -10.30 4.13
N PRO A 135 15.15 -10.24 3.63
CA PRO A 135 14.89 -10.24 2.21
C PRO A 135 15.49 -9.00 1.54
N GLU A 136 15.99 -9.19 0.33
CA GLU A 136 16.27 -8.07 -0.57
C GLU A 136 14.99 -7.68 -1.30
N TYR A 137 14.86 -6.40 -1.62
CA TYR A 137 13.69 -5.88 -2.29
C TYR A 137 14.09 -5.21 -3.59
N LYS A 138 13.30 -5.46 -4.63
CA LYS A 138 13.32 -4.65 -5.83
C LYS A 138 12.18 -3.65 -5.72
N ALA A 139 12.53 -2.38 -5.83
CA ALA A 139 11.60 -1.27 -5.68
C ALA A 139 11.67 -0.37 -6.90
N VAL A 140 10.51 0.11 -7.35
CA VAL A 140 10.41 1.19 -8.32
C VAL A 140 9.98 2.44 -7.57
N LYS A 141 10.78 3.52 -7.68
CA LYS A 141 10.50 4.79 -7.02
C LYS A 141 10.10 5.83 -8.05
N THR A 142 9.15 6.67 -7.67
CA THR A 142 8.75 7.85 -8.41
C THR A 142 8.78 9.05 -7.50
N ASP A 143 9.60 10.03 -7.87
CA ASP A 143 9.62 11.33 -7.22
C ASP A 143 8.40 12.15 -7.66
N ALA A 144 7.79 12.83 -6.70
CA ALA A 144 6.70 13.77 -6.91
C ALA A 144 6.94 15.06 -6.13
N PRO A 145 6.22 16.16 -6.45
CA PRO A 145 6.24 17.36 -5.64
C PRO A 145 5.98 17.07 -4.15
N ALA A 146 6.47 17.96 -3.29
CA ALA A 146 6.17 17.93 -1.86
C ALA A 146 4.65 18.06 -1.65
N ILE A 147 4.13 17.39 -0.61
CA ILE A 147 2.76 17.56 -0.17
C ILE A 147 2.81 18.18 1.23
N ASN A 148 2.48 19.47 1.31
CA ASN A 148 2.37 20.15 2.59
C ASN A 148 1.06 19.76 3.26
N PHE A 149 1.11 19.32 4.51
CA PHE A 149 -0.08 18.90 5.26
C PHE A 149 0.06 19.16 6.76
N GLU A 150 -1.08 19.33 7.42
CA GLU A 150 -1.21 19.44 8.87
C GLU A 150 -1.67 18.11 9.48
N ASN A 151 -2.57 17.41 8.78
CA ASN A 151 -3.12 16.13 9.22
C ASN A 151 -2.91 15.05 8.15
N ARG A 152 -2.72 13.82 8.62
CA ARG A 152 -2.60 12.61 7.79
C ARG A 152 -3.56 11.55 8.31
N VAL A 153 -4.33 10.97 7.40
CA VAL A 153 -5.11 9.76 7.64
C VAL A 153 -4.62 8.70 6.67
N ALA A 154 -4.27 7.53 7.17
CA ALA A 154 -3.85 6.40 6.35
C ALA A 154 -4.86 5.27 6.51
N ILE A 155 -4.99 4.46 5.47
CA ILE A 155 -5.77 3.23 5.52
C ILE A 155 -5.28 2.38 6.71
N GLU A 156 -6.19 1.70 7.41
CA GLU A 156 -5.78 0.72 8.42
C GLU A 156 -5.73 -0.66 7.77
N GLN A 157 -6.85 -1.07 7.20
CA GLN A 157 -7.02 -2.32 6.47
C GLN A 157 -8.07 -2.14 5.36
N TYR A 158 -7.94 -2.91 4.30
CA TYR A 158 -8.90 -2.97 3.21
C TYR A 158 -8.96 -4.35 2.60
N GLY A 159 -10.16 -4.79 2.27
CA GLY A 159 -10.40 -5.98 1.47
C GLY A 159 -11.46 -5.66 0.43
N GLY A 160 -11.17 -5.98 -0.83
CA GLY A 160 -12.05 -5.64 -1.94
C GLY A 160 -11.75 -6.42 -3.20
N ALA A 161 -12.50 -6.10 -4.25
CA ALA A 161 -12.33 -6.71 -5.56
C ALA A 161 -11.16 -6.07 -6.33
N LEU A 162 -10.60 -6.82 -7.27
CA LEU A 162 -9.71 -6.26 -8.29
C LEU A 162 -10.47 -5.21 -9.14
N ASN A 163 -9.73 -4.30 -9.76
CA ASN A 163 -10.21 -3.20 -10.61
C ASN A 163 -11.08 -2.16 -9.87
N GLN A 164 -10.88 -2.01 -8.56
CA GLN A 164 -11.48 -0.93 -7.77
C GLN A 164 -10.38 -0.04 -7.21
N ASP A 165 -10.67 1.27 -7.19
CA ASP A 165 -9.81 2.24 -6.53
C ASP A 165 -9.86 2.02 -5.02
N VAL A 166 -8.70 1.96 -4.40
CA VAL A 166 -8.53 1.96 -2.94
C VAL A 166 -7.77 3.20 -2.53
N VAL A 167 -8.32 3.94 -1.57
CA VAL A 167 -7.66 5.12 -0.98
C VAL A 167 -6.67 4.65 0.07
N LEU A 168 -5.38 4.92 -0.15
CA LEU A 168 -4.30 4.49 0.75
C LEU A 168 -4.06 5.50 1.87
N ALA A 169 -4.13 6.79 1.55
CA ALA A 169 -3.92 7.87 2.51
C ALA A 169 -4.50 9.18 1.99
N ALA A 170 -4.86 10.05 2.91
CA ALA A 170 -5.21 11.45 2.66
C ALA A 170 -4.38 12.38 3.55
N TYR A 171 -4.00 13.51 2.99
CA TYR A 171 -3.19 14.56 3.61
C TYR A 171 -3.96 15.88 3.50
N THR A 172 -4.24 16.54 4.62
CA THR A 172 -5.09 17.74 4.63
C THR A 172 -4.44 18.93 5.31
N THR A 173 -4.83 20.13 4.88
CA THR A 173 -4.61 21.39 5.60
C THR A 173 -5.94 22.06 5.91
N GLY A 174 -6.04 22.72 7.06
CA GLY A 174 -7.31 23.25 7.56
C GLY A 174 -8.28 22.14 7.97
N GLY A 175 -9.54 22.51 8.21
CA GLY A 175 -10.55 21.61 8.76
C GLY A 175 -10.40 21.37 10.27
N SER A 176 -11.45 20.82 10.88
CA SER A 176 -11.48 20.57 12.34
C SER A 176 -11.50 19.07 12.71
N ALA A 177 -11.68 18.20 11.72
CA ALA A 177 -11.76 16.76 11.89
C ALA A 177 -10.84 16.03 10.91
N ALA A 178 -10.47 14.80 11.24
CA ALA A 178 -9.79 13.90 10.32
C ALA A 178 -10.73 13.52 9.18
N ILE A 179 -10.23 13.54 7.93
CA ILE A 179 -11.03 13.19 6.75
C ILE A 179 -11.30 11.69 6.72
N ASN A 180 -12.52 11.29 6.35
CA ASN A 180 -12.83 9.89 6.12
C ASN A 180 -12.35 9.47 4.72
N LEU A 181 -11.55 8.40 4.64
CA LEU A 181 -11.01 7.91 3.36
C LEU A 181 -12.08 7.30 2.44
N GLU A 182 -13.17 6.77 2.98
CA GLU A 182 -14.25 6.16 2.17
C GLU A 182 -15.19 7.22 1.58
N THR A 183 -15.43 8.31 2.32
CA THR A 183 -16.34 9.40 1.95
C THR A 183 -15.62 10.70 1.60
N TYR A 184 -14.31 10.63 1.32
CA TYR A 184 -13.47 11.83 1.17
C TYR A 184 -14.02 12.82 0.15
N GLN A 185 -14.63 12.34 -0.94
CA GLN A 185 -15.16 13.16 -2.02
C GLN A 185 -16.28 14.10 -1.54
N ASP A 186 -17.05 13.71 -0.53
CA ASP A 186 -18.09 14.54 0.07
C ASP A 186 -17.51 15.54 1.10
N GLU A 187 -16.26 15.32 1.53
CA GLU A 187 -15.62 16.05 2.62
C GLU A 187 -14.52 17.01 2.16
N VAL A 188 -13.99 16.89 0.94
CA VAL A 188 -12.86 17.70 0.46
C VAL A 188 -13.10 19.21 0.54
N ALA A 189 -14.35 19.65 0.46
CA ALA A 189 -14.72 21.07 0.59
C ALA A 189 -14.59 21.63 2.02
N ASN A 190 -14.43 20.77 3.02
CA ASN A 190 -14.24 21.17 4.42
C ASN A 190 -12.79 21.54 4.77
N TYR A 191 -11.87 21.38 3.81
CA TYR A 191 -10.43 21.57 3.98
C TYR A 191 -9.92 22.60 2.98
N ASN A 192 -8.80 23.26 3.32
CA ASN A 192 -8.16 24.20 2.40
C ASN A 192 -7.51 23.43 1.25
N THR A 193 -6.76 22.38 1.59
CA THR A 193 -6.19 21.44 0.62
C THR A 193 -6.40 20.00 1.08
N VAL A 194 -6.60 19.10 0.11
CA VAL A 194 -6.62 17.65 0.33
C VAL A 194 -5.79 16.99 -0.76
N SER A 195 -4.80 16.19 -0.40
CA SER A 195 -4.12 15.28 -1.33
C SER A 195 -4.49 13.84 -0.98
N VAL A 196 -5.07 13.11 -1.94
CA VAL A 196 -5.56 11.74 -1.77
C VAL A 196 -4.73 10.81 -2.63
N VAL A 197 -4.09 9.83 -2.01
CA VAL A 197 -3.32 8.82 -2.71
C VAL A 197 -4.18 7.57 -2.88
N LYS A 198 -4.36 7.15 -4.12
CA LYS A 198 -5.14 5.97 -4.49
C LYS A 198 -4.27 4.93 -5.18
N ALA A 199 -4.71 3.68 -5.10
CA ALA A 199 -4.20 2.60 -5.93
C ALA A 199 -5.35 1.91 -6.66
N ASN A 200 -5.10 1.44 -7.87
CA ASN A 200 -5.96 0.53 -8.62
C ASN A 200 -5.13 -0.70 -9.00
N ILE A 201 -5.70 -1.90 -8.82
CA ILE A 201 -5.00 -3.15 -9.05
C ILE A 201 -5.79 -3.95 -10.08
N THR A 202 -5.15 -4.31 -11.19
CA THR A 202 -5.77 -5.07 -12.26
C THR A 202 -5.02 -6.37 -12.51
N GLN A 203 -5.73 -7.45 -12.79
CA GLN A 203 -5.13 -8.73 -13.17
C GLN A 203 -4.74 -8.71 -14.65
N LYS A 204 -3.58 -9.25 -14.97
CA LYS A 204 -3.06 -9.37 -16.33
C LYS A 204 -3.36 -10.72 -16.97
#